data_AF-A0A7Y1F0C0-F1
#
_entry.id   AF-A0A7Y1F0C0-F1
#
_cell.length_a   1.000
_cell.length_b   1.000
_cell.length_c   1.000
_cell.angle_alpha   90.00
_cell.angle_beta   90.00
_cell.angle_gamma   90.00
#
_symmetry.space_group_name_H-M   'P 1'
#
loop_
_entity.id
_entity.type
_entity.pdbx_description
1 polymer ?
#
loop_
_entity_poly.entity_id
_entity_poly.type
_entity_poly.pdbx_seq_one_letter_code
_entity_poly.pdbx_strand_id
1 'polypeptide(L)'
;MKALLLTGCIALALTGCTFTGVNEIAPGQYMITSHGSIFNSREGLLENINQKAAKACDGKPYHLEGDTGANMVVATQTHIGSTPTTVLGLKAVCEEGGQ
;
A
#
# COMPACT_ATOMS: atom_id res chain seq x y z
N MET A 1 -10.53 3.45 -36.05
CA MET A 1 -11.26 3.23 -34.78
C MET A 1 -10.94 1.90 -34.07
N LYS A 2 -10.22 0.94 -34.68
CA LYS A 2 -9.72 -0.28 -33.98
C LYS A 2 -8.42 -0.07 -33.18
N ALA A 3 -7.52 0.77 -33.70
CA ALA A 3 -6.20 1.00 -33.07
C ALA A 3 -6.28 1.66 -31.69
N LEU A 4 -7.22 2.61 -31.49
CA LEU A 4 -7.42 3.31 -30.22
C LEU A 4 -7.93 2.41 -29.08
N LEU A 5 -8.72 1.38 -29.40
CA LEU A 5 -9.18 0.39 -28.42
C LEU A 5 -8.04 -0.54 -27.96
N LEU A 6 -7.11 -0.87 -28.87
CA LEU A 6 -5.96 -1.72 -28.57
C LEU A 6 -4.91 -1.01 -27.71
N THR A 7 -4.64 0.29 -27.93
CA THR A 7 -3.72 1.05 -27.08
C THR A 7 -4.28 1.30 -25.67
N GLY A 8 -5.60 1.45 -25.51
CA GLY A 8 -6.24 1.62 -24.21
C GLY A 8 -6.08 0.40 -23.29
N CYS A 9 -6.25 -0.82 -23.82
CA CYS A 9 -6.10 -2.05 -23.04
C CYS A 9 -4.67 -2.28 -22.52
N ILE A 10 -3.65 -1.86 -23.28
CA ILE A 10 -2.25 -1.97 -22.85
C ILE A 10 -1.95 -1.00 -21.70
N ALA A 11 -2.52 0.20 -21.73
CA ALA A 11 -2.34 1.18 -20.66
C ALA A 11 -2.97 0.73 -19.33
N LEU A 12 -4.15 0.10 -19.37
CA LEU A 12 -4.83 -0.44 -18.18
C LEU A 12 -4.12 -1.66 -17.57
N ALA A 13 -3.38 -2.43 -18.37
CA ALA A 13 -2.64 -3.60 -17.88
C ALA A 13 -1.30 -3.22 -17.21
N LEU A 14 -0.76 -2.03 -17.49
CA LEU A 14 0.50 -1.55 -16.92
C LEU A 14 0.34 -0.93 -15.52
N THR A 15 -0.88 -0.54 -15.14
CA THR A 15 -1.18 -0.18 -13.74
C THR A 15 -1.40 -1.47 -12.96
N GLY A 16 -0.30 -2.12 -12.57
CA GLY A 16 -0.36 -3.27 -11.67
C GLY A 16 -1.18 -2.90 -10.43
N CYS A 17 -2.13 -3.76 -10.07
CA CYS A 17 -2.99 -3.53 -8.91
C CYS A 17 -2.13 -3.41 -7.64
N THR A 18 -2.08 -2.22 -7.04
CA THR A 18 -1.55 -2.04 -5.70
C THR A 18 -2.61 -2.48 -4.69
N PHE A 19 -2.20 -3.22 -3.67
CA PHE A 19 -3.09 -3.65 -2.60
C PHE A 19 -2.52 -3.20 -1.26
N THR A 20 -3.34 -2.54 -0.43
CA THR A 20 -2.92 -2.11 0.90
C THR A 20 -3.79 -2.76 1.97
N GLY A 21 -3.18 -3.59 2.79
CA GLY A 21 -3.79 -4.28 3.93
C GLY A 21 -3.71 -3.43 5.20
N VAL A 22 -4.69 -3.64 6.09
CA VAL A 22 -4.71 -3.08 7.44
C VAL A 22 -5.07 -4.18 8.40
N ASN A 23 -4.29 -4.33 9.46
CA ASN A 23 -4.57 -5.25 10.55
C ASN A 23 -4.49 -4.48 11.86
N GLU A 24 -5.54 -4.51 12.66
CA GLU A 24 -5.48 -4.00 14.03
C GLU A 24 -4.60 -4.93 14.87
N ILE A 25 -3.63 -4.36 15.58
CA ILE A 25 -2.67 -5.10 16.40
C ILE A 25 -2.83 -4.80 17.90
N ALA A 26 -3.41 -3.65 18.23
CA ALA A 26 -3.81 -3.23 19.57
C ALA A 26 -4.84 -2.09 19.45
N PRO A 27 -5.56 -1.72 20.52
CA PRO A 27 -6.49 -0.60 20.49
C PRO A 27 -5.79 0.69 20.00
N GLY A 28 -6.28 1.27 18.91
CA GLY A 28 -5.70 2.46 18.29
C GLY A 28 -4.38 2.23 17.56
N GLN A 29 -3.95 0.98 17.34
CA GLN A 29 -2.72 0.65 16.63
C GLN A 29 -2.99 -0.32 15.48
N TYR A 30 -2.55 0.06 14.29
CA TYR A 30 -2.81 -0.67 13.06
C TYR A 30 -1.51 -0.95 12.33
N MET A 31 -1.24 -2.21 12.00
CA MET A 31 -0.21 -2.58 11.05
C MET A 31 -0.76 -2.42 9.63
N ILE A 32 -0.12 -1.58 8.82
CA ILE A 32 -0.52 -1.29 7.46
C ILE A 32 0.58 -1.73 6.52
N THR A 33 0.23 -2.61 5.58
CA THR A 33 1.16 -3.13 4.59
C THR A 33 0.69 -2.74 3.20
N SER A 34 1.52 -2.02 2.45
CA SER A 34 1.26 -1.71 1.05
C SER A 34 2.08 -2.64 0.16
N HIS A 35 1.39 -3.34 -0.73
CA HIS A 35 1.92 -4.23 -1.74
C HIS A 35 1.79 -3.55 -3.09
N GLY A 36 2.88 -3.47 -3.83
CA GLY A 36 2.91 -2.95 -5.18
C GLY A 36 3.80 -3.76 -6.10
N SER A 37 3.82 -3.37 -7.37
CA SER A 37 4.79 -3.90 -8.32
C SER A 37 6.20 -3.44 -7.95
N ILE A 38 7.22 -4.12 -8.48
CA ILE A 38 8.62 -3.67 -8.38
C ILE A 38 8.86 -2.27 -8.97
N PHE A 39 7.96 -1.83 -9.87
CA PHE A 39 8.02 -0.52 -10.49
C PHE A 39 7.37 0.59 -9.66
N ASN A 40 6.67 0.26 -8.56
CA ASN A 40 6.12 1.27 -7.67
C ASN A 40 7.23 1.97 -6.89
N SER A 41 7.15 3.30 -6.84
CA SER A 41 8.04 4.08 -5.99
C SER A 41 7.70 3.88 -4.52
N ARG A 42 8.70 4.07 -3.66
CA ARG A 42 8.54 4.05 -2.21
C ARG A 42 7.54 5.09 -1.75
N GLU A 43 7.61 6.28 -2.34
CA GLU A 43 6.75 7.42 -2.03
C GLU A 43 5.28 7.08 -2.30
N GLY A 44 4.99 6.36 -3.38
CA GLY A 44 3.63 5.91 -3.69
C GLY A 44 3.12 4.84 -2.71
N LEU A 45 3.99 3.93 -2.26
CA LEU A 45 3.63 2.95 -1.21
C LEU A 45 3.36 3.65 0.13
N LEU A 46 4.19 4.63 0.50
CA LEU A 46 3.99 5.47 1.68
C LEU A 46 2.68 6.27 1.61
N GLU A 47 2.35 6.83 0.45
CA GLU A 47 1.10 7.54 0.24
C GLU A 47 -0.11 6.61 0.47
N ASN A 48 -0.08 5.40 -0.09
CA ASN A 48 -1.13 4.40 0.12
C ASN A 48 -1.28 4.04 1.61
N ILE A 49 -0.17 3.87 2.32
CA ILE A 49 -0.17 3.61 3.77
C ILE A 49 -0.82 4.78 4.51
N ASN A 50 -0.43 6.03 4.22
CA ASN A 50 -1.00 7.22 4.87
C ASN A 50 -2.51 7.35 4.63
N GLN A 51 -2.96 7.19 3.38
CA GLN A 51 -4.39 7.23 3.07
C GLN A 51 -5.19 6.17 3.83
N LYS A 52 -4.58 4.99 4.05
CA LYS A 52 -5.22 3.90 4.76
C LYS A 52 -5.15 4.08 6.28
N ALA A 53 -4.08 4.66 6.81
CA ALA A 53 -3.92 5.03 8.21
C ALA A 53 -4.96 6.08 8.63
N ALA A 54 -5.13 7.13 7.82
CA ALA A 54 -6.13 8.16 8.07
C ALA A 54 -7.56 7.58 8.16
N LYS A 55 -7.87 6.58 7.32
CA LYS A 55 -9.15 5.87 7.36
C LYS A 55 -9.27 4.96 8.58
N ALA A 56 -8.20 4.24 8.95
CA ALA A 56 -8.18 3.34 10.11
C ALA A 56 -8.30 4.11 11.44
N CYS A 57 -7.72 5.31 11.51
CA CYS A 57 -7.82 6.20 12.66
C CYS A 57 -9.08 7.09 12.66
N ASP A 58 -10.04 6.87 11.74
CA ASP A 58 -11.28 7.66 11.64
C ASP A 58 -11.03 9.19 11.56
N GLY A 59 -9.98 9.58 10.83
CA GLY A 59 -9.57 10.97 10.68
C GLY A 59 -8.90 11.59 11.91
N LYS A 60 -8.69 10.85 13.01
CA LYS A 60 -7.91 11.31 14.16
C LYS A 60 -6.44 11.52 13.78
N PRO A 61 -5.70 12.39 14.51
CA PRO A 61 -4.25 12.48 14.38
C PRO A 61 -3.61 11.09 14.59
N TYR A 62 -2.54 10.82 13.84
CA TYR A 62 -1.80 9.57 13.94
C TYR A 62 -0.36 9.81 13.54
N HIS A 63 0.53 8.94 14.03
CA HIS A 63 1.91 8.86 13.55
C HIS A 63 2.23 7.46 13.03
N LEU A 64 3.17 7.40 12.08
CA LEU A 64 3.64 6.15 11.51
C LEU A 64 4.96 5.76 12.18
N GLU A 65 5.02 4.56 12.75
CA GLU A 65 6.21 3.93 13.30
C GLU A 65 6.71 2.82 12.39
N GLY A 66 8.02 2.77 12.19
CA GLY A 66 8.70 1.77 11.37
C GLY A 66 9.73 2.40 10.44
N ASP A 67 10.55 1.56 9.81
CA ASP A 67 11.53 2.02 8.84
C ASP A 67 10.85 2.26 7.48
N THR A 68 10.60 3.53 7.17
CA THR A 68 10.05 3.95 5.87
C THR A 68 10.96 3.62 4.68
N GLY A 69 12.23 3.28 4.92
CA GLY A 69 13.19 2.80 3.93
C GLY A 69 13.28 1.28 3.79
N ALA A 70 12.67 0.51 4.69
CA ALA A 70 12.69 -0.96 4.68
C ALA A 70 11.68 -1.54 3.67
N ASN A 71 11.79 -1.15 2.40
CA ASN A 71 11.05 -1.80 1.33
C ASN A 71 11.64 -3.19 1.09
N MET A 72 10.80 -4.23 1.11
CA MET A 72 11.22 -5.59 0.80
C MET A 72 10.64 -6.04 -0.52
N VAL A 73 11.48 -6.59 -1.40
CA VAL A 73 11.00 -7.31 -2.59
C VAL A 73 10.70 -8.75 -2.19
N VAL A 74 9.44 -9.15 -2.29
CA VAL A 74 8.98 -10.51 -2.00
C VAL A 74 8.36 -11.14 -3.24
N ALA A 75 8.55 -12.45 -3.39
CA ALA A 75 7.84 -13.22 -4.39
C ALA A 75 6.42 -13.51 -3.89
N THR A 76 5.44 -12.78 -4.40
CA THR A 76 4.02 -13.02 -4.10
C THR A 76 3.46 -14.07 -5.04
N GLN A 77 2.85 -15.11 -4.48
CA GLN A 77 2.21 -16.15 -5.28
C GLN A 77 0.89 -15.63 -5.88
N THR A 78 0.77 -15.68 -7.20
CA THR A 78 -0.46 -15.33 -7.92
C THR A 78 -0.98 -16.53 -8.70
N HIS A 79 -2.17 -16.40 -9.31
CA HIS A 79 -2.75 -17.46 -10.14
C HIS A 79 -1.91 -17.80 -11.39
N ILE A 80 -0.99 -16.90 -11.79
CA ILE A 80 -0.11 -17.09 -12.95
C ILE A 80 1.33 -17.46 -12.55
N GLY A 81 1.58 -17.67 -11.25
CA GLY A 81 2.91 -18.01 -10.70
C GLY A 81 3.43 -16.97 -9.71
N SER A 82 4.70 -17.14 -9.31
CA SER A 82 5.35 -16.20 -8.38
C SER A 82 5.72 -14.91 -9.10
N THR A 83 5.15 -13.80 -8.66
CA THR A 83 5.46 -12.46 -9.20
C THR A 83 6.20 -11.63 -8.16
N PRO A 84 7.31 -10.96 -8.53
CA PRO A 84 8.01 -10.09 -7.59
C PRO A 84 7.15 -8.86 -7.29
N THR A 85 7.00 -8.56 -6.00
CA THR A 85 6.23 -7.43 -5.49
C THR A 85 7.03 -6.71 -4.42
N THR A 86 6.92 -5.39 -4.38
CA THR A 86 7.49 -4.58 -3.31
C THR A 86 6.48 -4.48 -2.18
N VAL A 87 6.93 -4.66 -0.95
CA VAL A 87 6.12 -4.53 0.25
C VAL A 87 6.77 -3.52 1.19
N LEU A 88 5.95 -2.60 1.68
CA LEU A 88 6.31 -1.68 2.75
C LEU A 88 5.29 -1.84 3.89
N GLY A 89 5.77 -2.06 5.10
CA GLY A 89 4.95 -2.21 6.29
C GLY A 89 5.27 -1.13 7.31
N LEU A 90 4.27 -0.39 7.76
CA LEU A 90 4.38 0.59 8.84
C LEU A 90 3.26 0.40 9.85
N LYS A 91 3.55 0.70 11.11
CA LYS A 91 2.56 0.73 12.17
C LYS A 91 1.99 2.13 12.29
N ALA A 92 0.69 2.30 12.07
CA ALA A 92 -0.01 3.52 12.43
C ALA A 92 -0.45 3.46 13.88
N VAL A 93 -0.14 4.49 14.65
CA VAL A 93 -0.61 4.69 16.02
C VAL A 93 -1.52 5.91 16.00
N CYS A 94 -2.81 5.69 16.25
CA CYS A 94 -3.77 6.76 16.36
C CYS A 94 -3.59 7.45 17.70
N GLU A 95 -3.45 8.77 17.68
CA GLU A 95 -3.44 9.55 18.89
C GLU A 95 -4.87 9.67 19.40
N GLU A 96 -5.07 9.45 20.70
CA GLU A 96 -6.29 9.91 21.33
C GLU A 96 -6.27 11.43 21.23
N GLY A 97 -7.19 11.99 20.46
CA GLY A 97 -7.30 13.43 20.28
C GLY A 97 -7.25 14.09 21.65
N GLY A 98 -6.11 14.71 21.94
CA GLY A 98 -5.93 15.52 23.13
C GLY A 98 -7.01 16.59 23.09
N GLN A 99 -7.89 16.52 24.09
CA GLN A 99 -8.94 17.48 24.35
C GLN A 99 -8.36 18.87 24.62
#